data_AF-A0AAD5YVJ2-F1
#
_entry.id   AF-A0AAD5YVJ2-F1
#
_cell.length_a   1.000
_cell.length_b   1.000
_cell.length_c   1.000
_cell.angle_alpha   90.00
_cell.angle_beta   90.00
_cell.angle_gamma   90.00
#
_symmetry.space_group_name_H-M   'P 1'
#
loop_
_entity.id
_entity.type
_entity.pdbx_description
1 polymer ?
#
loop_
_entity_poly.entity_id
_entity_poly.type
_entity_poly.pdbx_seq_one_letter_code
_entity_poly.pdbx_strand_id
1 'polypeptide(L)'
;MAAEMETWAQINHTVSSENHDAFESQPSVAAVGDDIDNNMMADWQWLRDGHEPNGAFSGDQIALWEPGSDDQEFGFIFSVTTTSLNPANRALVLYEGSDTGTGEWTCSKDSKVQMQRSGYCEHVKTACADLYHRLGIDIADFQPNFVNDADSESPVRKFSEELAVSHLPVHVPRWASISSDSMDYERPGPVRFLEPGTEFRLQPSSSCPCSSGNRTFFCDSQPTAFDQATVFTLFDAFPCTLELQPCPTCPSRRRQFIGPDLRDYGIFNLNNSTLVSHDLLDNYTNAYTLSETPFDSWVESVNRRYEVLGKRFMGKDLFRSCWFAYVRLQQFTNDFACPECGDYPENVIWDGVTLSFGRKHLLNCLSPPTVIIDDPPRRPDIKYFPKQQLFPDRDLRKLICRTIKMEPLDILLKQSASEPASQASTSAHRKQGARRAQGPEDIADRLRDHFNALDVLMGTLSDTNQGLAALFTRHYGATAYKLGKEVPDVICRFFHQISAEESVMQLINREGNKALKAFSLSPSPATASSLIGIPHVCELLNYDHCLRALDSHHTNDSKLYSPEIIAICTWLHSRADEVLSQLLQQAVPLDPLKISSRCNNWEQVRFIAYP
;
A
#
# COMPACT_ATOMS: atom_id res chain seq x y z
N MET A 1 27.08 -55.87 4.89
CA MET A 1 25.61 -55.80 4.74
C MET A 1 24.93 -56.86 5.61
N ALA A 2 24.77 -58.12 5.18
CA ALA A 2 23.99 -59.11 5.95
C ALA A 2 24.49 -59.33 7.40
N ALA A 3 25.80 -59.31 7.63
CA ALA A 3 26.41 -59.54 8.95
C ALA A 3 26.50 -58.29 9.87
N GLU A 4 25.96 -57.13 9.47
CA GLU A 4 26.05 -55.87 10.25
C GLU A 4 24.71 -55.43 10.87
N MET A 5 23.60 -56.08 10.52
CA MET A 5 22.27 -55.72 11.04
C MET A 5 21.94 -56.36 12.39
N GLU A 6 22.61 -57.44 12.77
CA GLU A 6 22.24 -58.26 13.94
C GLU A 6 22.68 -57.66 15.29
N THR A 7 23.63 -56.71 15.27
CA THR A 7 24.26 -56.14 16.49
C THR A 7 23.47 -54.97 17.11
N TRP A 8 22.50 -54.39 16.40
CA TRP A 8 21.83 -53.15 16.82
C TRP A 8 20.57 -53.34 17.68
N ALA A 9 20.08 -54.57 17.85
CA ALA A 9 18.78 -54.84 18.49
C ALA A 9 18.77 -54.85 20.04
N GLN A 10 19.86 -54.44 20.72
CA GLN A 10 20.04 -54.67 22.16
C GLN A 10 20.18 -53.41 23.05
N ILE A 11 20.01 -52.19 22.52
CA ILE A 11 20.36 -50.95 23.26
C ILE A 11 19.13 -50.12 23.71
N ASN A 12 17.98 -50.23 23.05
CA ASN A 12 16.79 -49.42 23.36
C ASN A 12 15.97 -49.96 24.55
N HIS A 13 16.39 -49.73 25.79
CA HIS A 13 15.53 -50.08 26.95
C HIS A 13 15.77 -49.31 28.27
N THR A 14 15.83 -47.96 28.26
CA THR A 14 15.82 -47.19 29.53
C THR A 14 15.25 -45.76 29.44
N VAL A 15 14.47 -45.40 30.47
CA VAL A 15 14.00 -44.05 30.88
C VAL A 15 12.85 -43.38 30.09
N SER A 16 11.83 -42.94 30.83
CA SER A 16 10.73 -42.03 30.44
C SER A 16 10.10 -41.41 31.71
N SER A 17 9.13 -40.50 31.56
CA SER A 17 8.51 -39.58 32.57
C SER A 17 9.34 -38.30 32.89
N GLU A 18 8.78 -37.16 33.33
CA GLU A 18 7.43 -36.82 33.86
C GLU A 18 7.08 -35.32 33.66
N ASN A 19 5.78 -34.89 33.69
CA ASN A 19 5.35 -33.47 33.52
C ASN A 19 3.84 -33.21 33.87
N HIS A 20 3.43 -32.00 34.33
CA HIS A 20 2.02 -31.47 34.56
C HIS A 20 2.05 -30.11 35.35
N ASP A 21 1.06 -29.18 35.51
CA ASP A 21 -0.26 -28.82 34.90
C ASP A 21 -0.74 -27.38 35.40
N ALA A 22 -2.06 -27.05 35.36
CA ALA A 22 -2.87 -26.01 36.08
C ALA A 22 -3.41 -24.74 35.32
N PHE A 23 -4.60 -24.22 35.76
CA PHE A 23 -5.54 -23.34 35.00
C PHE A 23 -6.63 -22.62 35.89
N GLU A 24 -7.17 -21.42 35.55
CA GLU A 24 -8.46 -20.72 36.01
C GLU A 24 -8.51 -19.21 35.52
N SER A 25 -9.52 -18.31 35.66
CA SER A 25 -11.03 -18.27 35.70
C SER A 25 -11.60 -16.78 35.63
N GLN A 26 -12.93 -16.54 35.69
CA GLN A 26 -13.64 -15.21 35.69
C GLN A 26 -15.11 -15.26 36.25
N PRO A 27 -15.74 -14.12 36.70
CA PRO A 27 -17.15 -13.78 36.33
C PRO A 27 -17.55 -12.24 36.25
N SER A 28 -18.85 -11.88 36.29
CA SER A 28 -19.51 -10.61 35.79
C SER A 28 -20.76 -10.11 36.59
N VAL A 29 -21.56 -9.09 36.14
CA VAL A 29 -23.07 -8.89 36.23
C VAL A 29 -23.61 -7.41 36.00
N ALA A 30 -24.94 -7.22 35.75
CA ALA A 30 -25.71 -6.05 35.23
C ALA A 30 -27.06 -5.79 36.03
N ALA A 31 -28.05 -4.88 35.81
CA ALA A 31 -28.34 -3.57 35.11
C ALA A 31 -29.81 -3.08 35.48
N VAL A 32 -30.26 -1.82 35.22
CA VAL A 32 -31.68 -1.32 35.46
C VAL A 32 -32.03 0.03 34.74
N GLY A 33 -33.33 0.37 34.56
CA GLY A 33 -33.94 1.65 34.08
C GLY A 33 -35.36 1.89 34.70
N ASP A 34 -36.33 2.75 34.28
CA ASP A 34 -36.55 3.74 33.18
C ASP A 34 -37.80 4.66 33.52
N ASP A 35 -37.96 5.92 33.03
CA ASP A 35 -39.21 6.76 33.14
C ASP A 35 -39.26 8.01 32.19
N ILE A 36 -40.44 8.52 31.76
CA ILE A 36 -40.60 9.64 30.77
C ILE A 36 -41.89 10.50 30.96
N ASP A 37 -41.77 11.84 31.12
CA ASP A 37 -42.57 12.89 30.39
C ASP A 37 -42.21 14.35 30.80
N ASN A 38 -42.36 15.31 29.86
CA ASN A 38 -42.01 16.77 29.93
C ASN A 38 -40.52 17.16 29.75
N ASN A 39 -40.03 17.38 28.51
CA ASN A 39 -38.68 17.99 28.33
C ASN A 39 -38.39 18.89 27.10
N MET A 40 -39.29 19.02 26.11
CA MET A 40 -38.98 19.53 24.76
C MET A 40 -38.37 20.95 24.63
N MET A 41 -38.46 21.79 25.67
CA MET A 41 -37.78 23.11 25.74
C MET A 41 -36.42 23.05 26.44
N ALA A 42 -36.18 22.06 27.31
CA ALA A 42 -34.91 21.86 28.01
C ALA A 42 -33.92 21.05 27.16
N ASP A 43 -34.40 20.09 26.37
CA ASP A 43 -33.60 19.28 25.43
C ASP A 43 -32.73 20.16 24.50
N TRP A 44 -33.26 21.31 24.07
CA TRP A 44 -32.59 22.26 23.17
C TRP A 44 -31.35 22.90 23.78
N GLN A 45 -31.40 23.26 25.06
CA GLN A 45 -30.27 23.79 25.82
C GLN A 45 -29.21 22.69 26.03
N TRP A 46 -29.68 21.47 26.29
CA TRP A 46 -28.90 20.32 26.75
C TRP A 46 -28.13 19.61 25.63
N LEU A 47 -28.69 19.54 24.41
CA LEU A 47 -27.99 19.06 23.21
C LEU A 47 -26.85 20.01 22.78
N ARG A 48 -27.06 21.33 22.89
CA ARG A 48 -26.03 22.34 22.59
C ARG A 48 -24.83 22.23 23.53
N ASP A 49 -25.09 21.85 24.78
CA ASP A 49 -24.07 21.78 25.84
C ASP A 49 -23.38 20.39 25.91
N GLY A 50 -23.74 19.44 25.03
CA GLY A 50 -22.91 18.28 24.67
C GLY A 50 -23.25 16.93 25.29
N HIS A 51 -24.52 16.67 25.66
CA HIS A 51 -24.95 15.41 26.29
C HIS A 51 -25.68 14.43 25.32
N GLU A 52 -25.57 13.12 25.58
CA GLU A 52 -26.23 12.06 24.77
C GLU A 52 -27.66 11.73 25.29
N PRO A 53 -28.68 11.64 24.41
CA PRO A 53 -30.11 11.60 24.78
C PRO A 53 -30.57 10.38 25.60
N ASN A 54 -31.07 10.66 26.82
CA ASN A 54 -31.77 9.70 27.66
C ASN A 54 -33.28 9.72 27.38
N GLY A 55 -33.72 8.86 26.45
CA GLY A 55 -35.14 8.53 26.25
C GLY A 55 -35.94 9.41 25.27
N ALA A 56 -37.17 8.96 24.99
CA ALA A 56 -38.25 9.67 24.28
C ALA A 56 -38.14 10.00 22.77
N PHE A 57 -37.05 9.71 22.04
CA PHE A 57 -37.08 9.71 20.56
C PHE A 57 -37.35 8.32 19.96
N SER A 58 -38.64 7.98 19.86
CA SER A 58 -39.12 6.72 19.29
C SER A 58 -39.10 6.71 17.75
N GLY A 59 -37.97 6.32 17.15
CA GLY A 59 -37.94 5.82 15.77
C GLY A 59 -37.02 6.56 14.78
N ASP A 60 -35.74 6.17 14.77
CA ASP A 60 -34.75 6.17 13.66
C ASP A 60 -34.43 7.46 12.86
N GLN A 61 -35.26 8.51 12.93
CA GLN A 61 -35.13 9.76 12.18
C GLN A 61 -34.92 10.97 13.09
N ILE A 62 -33.86 11.73 12.81
CA ILE A 62 -33.61 13.04 13.41
C ILE A 62 -33.77 14.07 12.30
N ALA A 63 -34.60 15.10 12.56
CA ALA A 63 -34.74 16.27 11.73
C ALA A 63 -34.17 17.49 12.47
N LEU A 64 -33.11 18.10 11.95
CA LEU A 64 -32.60 19.38 12.44
C LEU A 64 -33.17 20.51 11.60
N TRP A 65 -33.55 21.60 12.26
CA TRP A 65 -34.15 22.79 11.67
C TRP A 65 -33.21 23.98 11.80
N GLU A 66 -32.91 24.66 10.70
CA GLU A 66 -32.29 25.99 10.69
C GLU A 66 -33.25 27.00 10.03
N PRO A 67 -33.53 28.16 10.66
CA PRO A 67 -34.27 29.23 10.01
C PRO A 67 -33.43 29.84 8.88
N GLY A 68 -34.05 30.07 7.72
CA GLY A 68 -33.42 30.77 6.61
C GLY A 68 -33.07 32.23 6.93
N SER A 69 -32.29 32.87 6.04
CA SER A 69 -31.98 34.30 6.16
C SER A 69 -33.13 35.23 5.77
N ASP A 70 -34.18 34.67 5.17
CA ASP A 70 -35.30 35.35 4.55
C ASP A 70 -36.58 34.56 4.92
N ASP A 71 -37.68 35.26 5.26
CA ASP A 71 -38.87 34.73 5.95
C ASP A 71 -39.70 33.65 5.20
N GLN A 72 -39.17 33.04 4.13
CA GLN A 72 -39.89 32.11 3.23
C GLN A 72 -39.12 30.84 2.83
N GLU A 73 -37.85 30.69 3.24
CA GLU A 73 -37.04 29.48 2.98
C GLU A 73 -36.60 28.80 4.28
N PHE A 74 -36.67 27.48 4.32
CA PHE A 74 -36.38 26.64 5.49
C PHE A 74 -35.35 25.56 5.16
N GLY A 75 -34.38 25.37 6.05
CA GLY A 75 -33.42 24.26 5.98
C GLY A 75 -33.83 23.11 6.90
N PHE A 76 -33.99 21.91 6.34
CA PHE A 76 -34.26 20.68 7.09
C PHE A 76 -33.23 19.60 6.78
N ILE A 77 -32.53 19.09 7.80
CA ILE A 77 -31.58 17.98 7.68
C ILE A 77 -32.17 16.72 8.30
N PHE A 78 -32.45 15.72 7.47
CA PHE A 78 -32.99 14.42 7.86
C PHE A 78 -31.88 13.36 7.92
N SER A 79 -31.80 12.62 9.01
CA SER A 79 -31.05 11.37 9.07
C SER A 79 -31.99 10.20 8.79
N VAL A 80 -31.82 9.49 7.67
CA VAL A 80 -32.74 8.43 7.20
C VAL A 80 -32.06 7.10 6.88
N THR A 81 -32.74 5.99 7.16
CA THR A 81 -32.30 4.60 6.92
C THR A 81 -33.23 3.91 5.92
N THR A 82 -32.68 3.17 4.94
CA THR A 82 -33.47 2.52 3.89
C THR A 82 -33.50 1.00 4.08
N THR A 83 -34.71 0.45 4.28
CA THR A 83 -35.07 -0.99 4.30
C THR A 83 -34.28 -1.92 5.23
N SER A 84 -33.33 -1.41 6.02
CA SER A 84 -32.49 -2.21 6.92
C SER A 84 -31.94 -1.37 8.06
N LEU A 85 -31.97 -1.92 9.29
CA LEU A 85 -31.45 -1.30 10.51
C LEU A 85 -29.90 -1.26 10.57
N ASN A 86 -29.20 -1.45 9.45
CA ASN A 86 -27.75 -1.41 9.40
C ASN A 86 -27.29 0.07 9.39
N PRO A 87 -26.48 0.54 10.37
CA PRO A 87 -25.97 1.90 10.39
C PRO A 87 -25.23 2.29 9.10
N ALA A 88 -24.58 1.34 8.42
CA ALA A 88 -23.91 1.57 7.15
C ALA A 88 -24.85 1.97 5.99
N ASN A 89 -26.18 1.82 6.15
CA ASN A 89 -27.20 2.24 5.19
C ASN A 89 -27.92 3.56 5.55
N ARG A 90 -27.59 4.18 6.69
CA ARG A 90 -28.06 5.54 7.05
C ARG A 90 -27.47 6.59 6.11
N ALA A 91 -28.26 7.58 5.70
CA ALA A 91 -27.81 8.76 4.96
C ALA A 91 -28.29 10.04 5.65
N LEU A 92 -27.59 11.13 5.41
CA LEU A 92 -28.13 12.48 5.60
C LEU A 92 -28.77 12.95 4.29
N VAL A 93 -29.98 13.46 4.38
CA VAL A 93 -30.70 14.16 3.31
C VAL A 93 -30.95 15.59 3.77
N LEU A 94 -30.65 16.56 2.91
CA LEU A 94 -30.91 17.98 3.13
C LEU A 94 -32.05 18.42 2.19
N TYR A 95 -32.99 19.18 2.74
CA TYR A 95 -34.01 19.92 2.02
C TYR A 95 -33.80 21.43 2.26
N GLU A 96 -33.84 22.21 1.19
CA GLU A 96 -33.82 23.68 1.21
C GLU A 96 -35.00 24.19 0.39
N GLY A 97 -36.00 24.80 1.05
CA GLY A 97 -37.21 25.30 0.37
C GLY A 97 -38.33 25.74 1.30
N SER A 98 -39.52 25.97 0.75
CA SER A 98 -40.67 26.52 1.47
C SER A 98 -41.36 25.51 2.40
N ASP A 99 -42.23 26.02 3.27
CA ASP A 99 -43.15 25.25 4.11
C ASP A 99 -44.26 24.54 3.32
N THR A 100 -44.44 24.86 2.03
CA THR A 100 -45.32 24.13 1.11
C THR A 100 -44.70 22.85 0.54
N GLY A 101 -43.52 22.44 1.02
CA GLY A 101 -42.82 21.22 0.56
C GLY A 101 -42.12 21.35 -0.81
N THR A 102 -42.08 22.56 -1.39
CA THR A 102 -41.39 22.84 -2.65
C THR A 102 -39.99 23.42 -2.41
N GLY A 103 -38.95 22.67 -2.82
CA GLY A 103 -37.54 23.00 -2.60
C GLY A 103 -36.58 21.99 -3.22
N GLU A 104 -35.27 22.25 -3.10
CA GLU A 104 -34.22 21.32 -3.53
C GLU A 104 -33.99 20.21 -2.49
N TRP A 105 -33.69 19.00 -2.96
CA TRP A 105 -33.41 17.82 -2.14
C TRP A 105 -32.07 17.21 -2.52
N THR A 106 -31.16 17.02 -1.55
CA THR A 106 -29.84 16.40 -1.79
C THR A 106 -29.53 15.29 -0.79
N CYS A 107 -29.04 14.12 -1.25
CA CYS A 107 -28.62 13.03 -0.37
C CYS A 107 -27.10 12.84 -0.36
N SER A 108 -26.53 12.72 0.84
CA SER A 108 -25.11 12.38 1.07
C SER A 108 -24.67 11.02 0.50
N LYS A 109 -25.60 10.20 0.02
CA LYS A 109 -25.35 8.92 -0.66
C LYS A 109 -25.82 8.87 -2.12
N ASP A 110 -26.23 9.99 -2.72
CA ASP A 110 -26.61 10.01 -4.13
C ASP A 110 -25.43 9.62 -5.03
N SER A 111 -25.59 8.49 -5.72
CA SER A 111 -24.79 8.18 -6.91
C SER A 111 -25.59 8.63 -8.14
N LYS A 112 -24.99 9.45 -9.01
CA LYS A 112 -25.65 9.97 -10.23
C LYS A 112 -26.20 8.86 -11.15
N VAL A 113 -25.71 7.62 -10.98
CA VAL A 113 -26.16 6.41 -11.69
C VAL A 113 -27.57 5.96 -11.26
N GLN A 114 -27.98 6.23 -10.02
CA GLN A 114 -29.25 5.74 -9.47
C GLN A 114 -30.45 6.65 -9.83
N MET A 115 -30.24 7.97 -9.84
CA MET A 115 -31.26 8.96 -10.27
C MET A 115 -31.85 8.64 -11.65
N GLN A 116 -31.01 8.24 -12.62
CA GLN A 116 -31.41 7.95 -14.01
C GLN A 116 -32.44 6.79 -14.17
N ARG A 117 -32.81 6.08 -13.10
CA ARG A 117 -33.77 4.96 -13.16
C ARG A 117 -34.99 5.10 -12.24
N SER A 118 -34.96 5.97 -11.24
CA SER A 118 -36.04 6.08 -10.24
C SER A 118 -36.40 7.52 -9.84
N GLY A 119 -35.82 8.54 -10.49
CA GLY A 119 -35.99 9.97 -10.16
C GLY A 119 -35.26 10.38 -8.87
N TYR A 120 -35.50 9.62 -7.80
CA TYR A 120 -34.94 9.84 -6.46
C TYR A 120 -34.29 8.57 -5.93
N CYS A 121 -33.26 8.72 -5.10
CA CYS A 121 -32.80 7.64 -4.23
C CYS A 121 -33.82 7.43 -3.08
N GLU A 122 -33.82 6.23 -2.50
CA GLU A 122 -34.85 5.85 -1.53
C GLU A 122 -34.79 6.69 -0.25
N HIS A 123 -33.60 7.17 0.12
CA HIS A 123 -33.40 8.10 1.24
C HIS A 123 -34.18 9.41 1.07
N VAL A 124 -34.14 10.04 -0.12
CA VAL A 124 -34.86 11.29 -0.39
C VAL A 124 -36.37 11.07 -0.29
N LYS A 125 -36.89 9.95 -0.82
CA LYS A 125 -38.32 9.62 -0.69
C LYS A 125 -38.74 9.46 0.77
N THR A 126 -37.92 8.79 1.59
CA THR A 126 -38.17 8.62 3.03
C THR A 126 -38.18 9.96 3.77
N ALA A 127 -37.23 10.85 3.49
CA ALA A 127 -37.16 12.18 4.09
C ALA A 127 -38.32 13.09 3.64
N CYS A 128 -38.68 13.05 2.35
CA CYS A 128 -39.82 13.78 1.79
C CYS A 128 -41.15 13.32 2.37
N ALA A 129 -41.36 12.02 2.57
CA ALA A 129 -42.55 11.49 3.20
C ALA A 129 -42.69 11.91 4.67
N ASP A 130 -41.58 11.96 5.43
CA ASP A 130 -41.56 12.48 6.81
C ASP A 130 -41.87 13.99 6.84
N LEU A 131 -41.24 14.79 5.98
CA LEU A 131 -41.54 16.23 5.90
C LEU A 131 -43.01 16.48 5.54
N TYR A 132 -43.55 15.80 4.54
CA TYR A 132 -44.94 16.01 4.09
C TYR A 132 -45.93 15.56 5.17
N HIS A 133 -45.64 14.47 5.89
CA HIS A 133 -46.42 14.05 7.06
C HIS A 133 -46.40 15.10 8.19
N ARG A 134 -45.25 15.75 8.45
CA ARG A 134 -45.13 16.84 9.44
C ARG A 134 -45.88 18.12 9.01
N LEU A 135 -45.94 18.39 7.70
CA LEU A 135 -46.64 19.54 7.12
C LEU A 135 -48.16 19.29 6.89
N GLY A 136 -48.63 18.04 7.02
CA GLY A 136 -50.02 17.67 6.75
C GLY A 136 -50.40 17.62 5.27
N ILE A 137 -49.41 17.43 4.38
CA ILE A 137 -49.58 17.39 2.91
C ILE A 137 -49.83 15.93 2.48
N ASP A 138 -50.84 15.69 1.64
CA ASP A 138 -51.09 14.35 1.08
C ASP A 138 -50.00 14.00 0.04
N ILE A 139 -49.42 12.81 0.18
CA ILE A 139 -48.36 12.28 -0.67
C ILE A 139 -48.88 12.01 -2.11
N ALA A 140 -50.20 11.87 -2.29
CA ALA A 140 -50.82 11.61 -3.59
C ALA A 140 -50.64 12.73 -4.62
N ASP A 141 -50.53 14.00 -4.21
CA ASP A 141 -50.43 15.17 -5.10
C ASP A 141 -48.98 15.50 -5.52
N PHE A 142 -48.00 14.65 -5.18
CA PHE A 142 -46.58 14.93 -5.39
C PHE A 142 -46.14 14.80 -6.86
N GLN A 143 -45.97 15.94 -7.53
CA GLN A 143 -45.03 16.09 -8.65
C GLN A 143 -43.92 17.09 -8.30
N PRO A 144 -42.69 16.63 -8.01
CA PRO A 144 -41.57 17.53 -7.71
C PRO A 144 -41.14 18.29 -8.96
N ASN A 145 -41.28 19.62 -8.92
CA ASN A 145 -40.83 20.51 -9.98
C ASN A 145 -39.29 20.58 -9.99
N PHE A 146 -38.65 19.93 -10.97
CA PHE A 146 -37.29 20.29 -11.35
C PHE A 146 -37.30 21.62 -12.11
N VAL A 147 -36.63 22.63 -11.55
CA VAL A 147 -35.99 23.64 -12.38
C VAL A 147 -34.83 22.92 -13.09
N ASN A 148 -34.91 22.76 -14.41
CA ASN A 148 -33.83 22.20 -15.21
C ASN A 148 -32.75 23.26 -15.47
N ASP A 149 -32.17 23.82 -14.40
CA ASP A 149 -30.99 24.68 -14.50
C ASP A 149 -29.78 23.81 -14.82
N ALA A 150 -29.56 23.58 -16.12
CA ALA A 150 -28.38 22.89 -16.64
C ALA A 150 -27.05 23.56 -16.24
N ASP A 151 -27.10 24.85 -15.87
CA ASP A 151 -25.97 25.67 -15.42
C ASP A 151 -25.78 25.72 -13.89
N SER A 152 -26.72 25.18 -13.09
CA SER A 152 -26.57 25.15 -11.63
C SER A 152 -25.76 23.93 -11.18
N GLU A 153 -24.44 24.10 -11.00
CA GLU A 153 -23.61 23.13 -10.27
C GLU A 153 -23.99 23.14 -8.76
N SER A 154 -25.12 22.51 -8.38
CA SER A 154 -25.42 22.22 -6.96
C SER A 154 -24.19 21.55 -6.33
N PRO A 155 -23.61 22.13 -5.25
CA PRO A 155 -22.22 21.87 -4.89
C PRO A 155 -22.05 20.53 -4.16
N VAL A 156 -22.05 19.44 -4.94
CA VAL A 156 -21.37 18.19 -4.58
C VAL A 156 -19.98 18.58 -4.09
N ARG A 157 -19.72 18.42 -2.78
CA ARG A 157 -18.50 18.91 -2.12
C ARG A 157 -17.27 18.30 -2.80
N LYS A 158 -16.69 19.01 -3.76
CA LYS A 158 -15.33 18.81 -4.27
C LYS A 158 -14.45 18.79 -3.01
N PHE A 159 -13.78 17.66 -2.75
CA PHE A 159 -13.01 17.49 -1.52
C PHE A 159 -11.99 18.62 -1.42
N SER A 160 -11.83 19.21 -0.23
CA SER A 160 -11.20 20.53 -0.05
C SER A 160 -9.67 20.56 -0.22
N GLU A 161 -9.12 19.61 -0.97
CA GLU A 161 -7.70 19.34 -1.25
C GLU A 161 -6.99 20.49 -1.99
N GLU A 162 -7.74 21.45 -2.52
CA GLU A 162 -7.24 22.64 -3.24
C GLU A 162 -7.26 23.93 -2.41
N LEU A 163 -7.98 23.96 -1.27
CA LEU A 163 -8.32 25.19 -0.54
C LEU A 163 -7.81 25.18 0.91
N ALA A 164 -6.51 24.91 1.09
CA ALA A 164 -5.83 25.10 2.36
C ALA A 164 -5.52 26.59 2.64
N VAL A 165 -5.42 27.00 3.91
CA VAL A 165 -5.03 28.37 4.29
C VAL A 165 -3.55 28.60 3.97
N SER A 166 -2.67 27.66 4.34
CA SER A 166 -1.27 27.66 3.88
C SER A 166 -1.19 27.55 2.35
N HIS A 167 -0.20 28.24 1.79
CA HIS A 167 -0.03 28.42 0.35
C HIS A 167 1.38 28.83 -0.08
N LEU A 168 2.23 29.29 0.84
CA LEU A 168 3.64 29.55 0.55
C LEU A 168 4.37 28.23 0.23
N PRO A 169 5.33 28.20 -0.71
CA PRO A 169 6.12 27.01 -0.98
C PRO A 169 6.84 26.51 0.28
N VAL A 170 6.83 25.19 0.48
CA VAL A 170 7.43 24.48 1.60
C VAL A 170 8.63 23.68 1.10
N HIS A 171 9.71 23.61 1.87
CA HIS A 171 10.86 22.79 1.48
C HIS A 171 10.55 21.29 1.49
N VAL A 172 10.98 20.57 0.45
CA VAL A 172 11.06 19.09 0.47
C VAL A 172 11.88 18.61 1.68
N PRO A 173 11.63 17.43 2.27
CA PRO A 173 12.34 16.97 3.47
C PRO A 173 13.86 16.89 3.28
N ARG A 174 14.68 17.16 4.31
CA ARG A 174 16.17 17.13 4.22
C ARG A 174 16.78 15.79 3.78
N TRP A 175 16.01 14.69 3.82
CA TRP A 175 16.42 13.36 3.36
C TRP A 175 16.00 13.08 1.91
N ALA A 176 15.09 13.90 1.35
CA ALA A 176 14.66 13.87 -0.04
C ALA A 176 15.32 14.99 -0.88
N SER A 177 15.79 16.06 -0.22
CA SER A 177 16.33 17.25 -0.88
C SER A 177 17.63 16.97 -1.64
N ILE A 178 17.74 17.54 -2.84
CA ILE A 178 18.92 17.45 -3.70
C ILE A 178 19.64 18.81 -3.78
N SER A 179 20.80 18.85 -4.43
CA SER A 179 21.67 20.03 -4.45
C SER A 179 21.19 21.18 -5.35
N SER A 180 20.09 20.99 -6.10
CA SER A 180 19.45 22.00 -6.96
C SER A 180 18.29 22.73 -6.26
N ASP A 181 17.80 22.22 -5.13
CA ASP A 181 16.62 22.77 -4.44
C ASP A 181 16.84 24.21 -3.98
N SER A 182 15.84 25.07 -4.17
CA SER A 182 15.87 26.45 -3.67
C SER A 182 15.62 26.51 -2.16
N MET A 183 16.51 27.21 -1.45
CA MET A 183 16.39 27.43 0.00
C MET A 183 15.79 28.83 0.29
N ASP A 184 14.60 29.09 -0.27
CA ASP A 184 13.92 30.39 -0.26
C ASP A 184 13.51 30.95 1.12
N TYR A 185 13.62 30.13 2.17
CA TYR A 185 13.37 30.52 3.56
C TYR A 185 14.16 29.63 4.52
N GLU A 186 14.41 30.10 5.76
CA GLU A 186 15.06 29.28 6.78
C GLU A 186 14.15 28.13 7.20
N ARG A 187 14.67 26.89 7.18
CA ARG A 187 13.87 25.71 7.50
C ARG A 187 13.60 25.66 9.02
N PRO A 188 12.33 25.70 9.47
CA PRO A 188 11.97 25.65 10.89
C PRO A 188 12.37 24.33 11.56
N GLY A 189 12.48 24.36 12.88
CA GLY A 189 12.65 23.16 13.70
C GLY A 189 11.37 22.32 13.80
N PRO A 190 11.46 21.04 14.22
CA PRO A 190 10.30 20.18 14.42
C PRO A 190 9.47 20.66 15.62
N VAL A 191 8.13 20.70 15.46
CA VAL A 191 7.21 21.26 16.46
C VAL A 191 6.89 20.19 17.49
N ARG A 192 7.80 19.99 18.45
CA ARG A 192 7.68 18.96 19.50
C ARG A 192 6.75 19.35 20.65
N PHE A 193 6.56 20.64 20.86
CA PHE A 193 5.81 21.23 21.97
C PHE A 193 5.39 22.65 21.58
N LEU A 194 4.26 23.11 22.11
CA LEU A 194 3.83 24.51 22.06
C LEU A 194 3.46 24.96 23.48
N GLU A 195 3.82 26.19 23.82
CA GLU A 195 3.52 26.74 25.16
C GLU A 195 2.00 26.97 25.30
N PRO A 196 1.39 26.64 26.47
CA PRO A 196 -0.03 26.88 26.69
C PRO A 196 -0.38 28.36 26.51
N GLY A 197 -1.31 28.65 25.60
CA GLY A 197 -1.64 30.03 25.22
C GLY A 197 -0.77 30.62 24.10
N THR A 198 -0.07 29.79 23.32
CA THR A 198 0.57 30.23 22.06
C THR A 198 -0.47 30.88 21.15
N GLU A 199 -0.26 32.16 20.84
CA GLU A 199 -1.02 32.92 19.83
C GLU A 199 -0.25 32.96 18.51
N PHE A 200 -0.89 32.64 17.40
CA PHE A 200 -0.36 32.93 16.07
C PHE A 200 -1.13 34.10 15.44
N ARG A 201 -0.41 35.14 15.04
CA ARG A 201 -0.98 36.41 14.57
C ARG A 201 -1.03 36.52 13.05
N LEU A 202 -1.84 37.44 12.54
CA LEU A 202 -1.91 37.70 11.11
C LEU A 202 -0.62 38.35 10.59
N GLN A 203 -0.30 38.06 9.34
CA GLN A 203 0.89 38.50 8.62
C GLN A 203 0.46 39.00 7.24
N PRO A 204 1.29 39.78 6.50
CA PRO A 204 0.98 40.17 5.13
C PRO A 204 0.79 38.99 4.15
N SER A 205 1.29 37.81 4.50
CA SER A 205 1.09 36.53 3.79
C SER A 205 -0.23 35.82 4.16
N SER A 206 -0.92 36.22 5.23
CA SER A 206 -2.17 35.59 5.66
C SER A 206 -3.23 35.69 4.57
N SER A 207 -3.92 34.58 4.30
CA SER A 207 -4.88 34.50 3.20
C SER A 207 -6.14 33.71 3.55
N CYS A 208 -7.19 33.88 2.76
CA CYS A 208 -8.35 33.03 2.70
C CYS A 208 -8.41 32.34 1.33
N PRO A 209 -8.52 30.99 1.26
CA PRO A 209 -8.69 30.27 0.01
C PRO A 209 -10.16 30.34 -0.45
N CYS A 210 -10.50 31.42 -1.17
CA CYS A 210 -11.88 31.71 -1.56
C CYS A 210 -12.38 30.77 -2.66
N SER A 211 -13.70 30.52 -2.69
CA SER A 211 -14.32 29.60 -3.65
C SER A 211 -14.32 30.07 -5.11
N SER A 212 -13.79 31.26 -5.40
CA SER A 212 -13.51 31.76 -6.75
C SER A 212 -12.14 31.30 -7.30
N GLY A 213 -11.38 30.51 -6.54
CA GLY A 213 -10.01 30.09 -6.88
C GLY A 213 -8.93 31.15 -6.61
N ASN A 214 -9.33 32.41 -6.46
CA ASN A 214 -8.44 33.48 -6.02
C ASN A 214 -8.33 33.50 -4.48
N ARG A 215 -7.17 33.91 -3.97
CA ARG A 215 -6.97 34.17 -2.53
C ARG A 215 -7.28 35.61 -2.19
N THR A 216 -7.94 35.82 -1.06
CA THR A 216 -8.10 37.15 -0.45
C THR A 216 -7.11 37.27 0.70
N PHE A 217 -6.31 38.33 0.70
CA PHE A 217 -5.23 38.54 1.66
C PHE A 217 -5.65 39.45 2.82
N PHE A 218 -4.91 39.35 3.92
CA PHE A 218 -5.08 40.18 5.11
C PHE A 218 -4.96 41.68 4.82
N CYS A 219 -5.74 42.48 5.53
CA CYS A 219 -5.79 43.92 5.42
C CYS A 219 -5.82 44.59 6.80
N ASP A 220 -4.74 45.28 7.18
CA ASP A 220 -4.53 45.94 8.47
C ASP A 220 -5.67 46.89 8.91
N SER A 221 -6.46 47.41 7.96
CA SER A 221 -7.56 48.33 8.24
C SER A 221 -8.92 47.65 8.53
N GLN A 222 -8.98 46.32 8.54
CA GLN A 222 -10.20 45.54 8.78
C GLN A 222 -10.12 44.82 10.14
N PRO A 223 -11.23 44.67 10.88
CA PRO A 223 -11.22 44.13 12.23
C PRO A 223 -10.74 42.67 12.27
N THR A 224 -9.95 42.34 13.29
CA THR A 224 -9.49 40.98 13.59
C THR A 224 -10.19 40.44 14.83
N ALA A 225 -10.20 39.12 14.98
CA ALA A 225 -10.72 38.39 16.14
C ALA A 225 -9.80 37.21 16.46
N PHE A 226 -9.86 36.68 17.69
CA PHE A 226 -9.12 35.49 18.08
C PHE A 226 -10.06 34.28 18.21
N ASP A 227 -9.67 33.15 17.64
CA ASP A 227 -10.40 31.87 17.71
C ASP A 227 -9.47 30.71 18.09
N GLN A 228 -10.03 29.57 18.50
CA GLN A 228 -9.29 28.40 18.97
C GLN A 228 -8.95 27.44 17.82
N ALA A 229 -7.70 26.98 17.78
CA ALA A 229 -7.23 25.97 16.83
C ALA A 229 -6.39 24.88 17.53
N THR A 230 -6.26 23.72 16.89
CA THR A 230 -5.46 22.60 17.40
C THR A 230 -4.29 22.31 16.46
N VAL A 231 -3.06 22.35 16.97
CA VAL A 231 -1.86 21.88 16.27
C VAL A 231 -1.62 20.42 16.58
N PHE A 232 -1.68 19.58 15.55
CA PHE A 232 -1.31 18.17 15.60
C PHE A 232 0.18 17.99 15.26
N THR A 233 0.90 17.28 16.11
CA THR A 233 2.35 17.01 15.99
C THR A 233 2.62 15.51 15.96
N LEU A 234 3.86 15.08 15.71
CA LEU A 234 4.21 13.64 15.71
C LEU A 234 4.02 12.94 17.07
N PHE A 235 3.83 13.71 18.15
CA PHE A 235 3.75 13.24 19.52
C PHE A 235 2.41 13.56 20.20
N ASP A 236 1.87 14.77 19.98
CA ASP A 236 0.71 15.28 20.73
C ASP A 236 -0.12 16.34 19.96
N ALA A 237 -1.35 16.59 20.38
CA ALA A 237 -2.17 17.74 19.98
C ALA A 237 -2.16 18.84 21.05
N PHE A 238 -1.89 20.08 20.61
CA PHE A 238 -1.83 21.27 21.45
C PHE A 238 -2.91 22.29 21.04
N PRO A 239 -3.69 22.84 22.00
CA PRO A 239 -4.56 23.98 21.74
C PRO A 239 -3.74 25.27 21.60
N CYS A 240 -4.17 26.16 20.71
CA CYS A 240 -3.58 27.47 20.46
C CYS A 240 -4.66 28.46 19.99
N THR A 241 -4.34 29.75 19.95
CA THR A 241 -5.20 30.77 19.36
C THR A 241 -4.67 31.25 18.02
N LEU A 242 -5.58 31.50 17.07
CA LEU A 242 -5.28 32.20 15.83
C LEU A 242 -5.92 33.58 15.87
N GLU A 243 -5.17 34.61 15.48
CA GLU A 243 -5.77 35.83 14.98
C GLU A 243 -6.32 35.58 13.57
N LEU A 244 -7.58 35.95 13.36
CA LEU A 244 -8.35 35.73 12.15
C LEU A 244 -9.06 37.01 11.72
N GLN A 245 -9.27 37.18 10.42
CA GLN A 245 -10.00 38.31 9.85
C GLN A 245 -11.15 37.80 8.97
N PRO A 246 -12.40 38.29 9.12
CA PRO A 246 -13.51 37.87 8.27
C PRO A 246 -13.20 38.13 6.79
N CYS A 247 -13.34 37.13 5.93
CA CYS A 247 -13.00 37.30 4.51
C CYS A 247 -14.09 38.10 3.77
N PRO A 248 -13.79 39.31 3.23
CA PRO A 248 -14.79 40.15 2.57
C PRO A 248 -15.28 39.59 1.22
N THR A 249 -14.55 38.63 0.63
CA THR A 249 -14.86 38.02 -0.67
C THR A 249 -15.74 36.77 -0.54
N CYS A 250 -15.77 36.15 0.64
CA CYS A 250 -16.53 34.91 0.86
C CYS A 250 -17.95 35.22 1.35
N PRO A 251 -18.99 34.55 0.83
CA PRO A 251 -20.36 34.77 1.30
C PRO A 251 -20.50 34.50 2.80
N SER A 252 -21.22 35.37 3.53
CA SER A 252 -21.38 35.27 4.99
C SER A 252 -21.92 33.91 5.46
N ARG A 253 -22.76 33.25 4.66
CA ARG A 253 -23.24 31.87 4.90
C ARG A 253 -22.10 30.85 5.03
N ARG A 254 -20.93 31.06 4.40
CA ARG A 254 -19.75 30.17 4.47
C ARG A 254 -18.81 30.44 5.66
N ARG A 255 -18.95 31.58 6.36
CA ARG A 255 -18.12 32.01 7.51
C ARG A 255 -16.61 31.72 7.36
N GLN A 256 -16.04 31.96 6.18
CA GLN A 256 -14.61 31.76 5.94
C GLN A 256 -13.79 32.97 6.43
N PHE A 257 -12.65 32.67 7.04
CA PHE A 257 -11.71 33.66 7.57
C PHE A 257 -10.39 33.64 6.80
N ILE A 258 -9.77 34.80 6.72
CA ILE A 258 -8.34 34.96 6.44
C ILE A 258 -7.59 34.53 7.70
N GLY A 259 -6.58 33.68 7.55
CA GLY A 259 -5.74 33.22 8.65
C GLY A 259 -4.26 33.10 8.27
N PRO A 260 -3.38 32.86 9.26
CA PRO A 260 -1.94 32.83 9.03
C PRO A 260 -1.48 31.57 8.28
N ASP A 261 -0.47 31.75 7.42
CA ASP A 261 0.10 30.68 6.59
C ASP A 261 0.97 29.69 7.40
N LEU A 262 1.65 30.20 8.44
CA LEU A 262 2.44 29.46 9.44
C LEU A 262 3.65 28.64 8.96
N ARG A 263 4.00 28.64 7.65
CA ARG A 263 5.18 27.95 7.12
C ARG A 263 6.46 28.17 7.94
N ASP A 264 6.72 29.42 8.34
CA ASP A 264 7.95 29.82 9.04
C ASP A 264 8.00 29.31 10.51
N TYR A 265 6.87 28.84 11.06
CA TYR A 265 6.80 28.12 12.34
C TYR A 265 6.92 26.59 12.18
N GLY A 266 6.98 26.08 10.94
CA GLY A 266 6.92 24.64 10.68
C GLY A 266 5.53 24.04 10.87
N ILE A 267 4.48 24.84 10.66
CA ILE A 267 3.08 24.44 10.82
C ILE A 267 2.33 24.73 9.52
N PHE A 268 1.60 23.73 9.03
CA PHE A 268 0.67 23.80 7.93
C PHE A 268 -0.75 24.05 8.47
N ASN A 269 -1.37 25.13 8.03
CA ASN A 269 -2.74 25.52 8.35
C ASN A 269 -3.69 25.05 7.25
N LEU A 270 -4.54 24.05 7.56
CA LEU A 270 -5.55 23.60 6.61
C LEU A 270 -6.71 24.60 6.52
N ASN A 271 -7.32 24.97 7.65
CA ASN A 271 -8.65 25.57 7.69
C ASN A 271 -8.93 26.43 8.94
N ASN A 272 -7.90 27.03 9.55
CA ASN A 272 -7.96 27.86 10.76
C ASN A 272 -8.46 27.15 12.05
N SER A 273 -8.74 25.85 12.02
CA SER A 273 -9.06 25.04 13.22
C SER A 273 -8.17 23.81 13.33
N THR A 274 -7.83 23.20 12.19
CA THR A 274 -6.88 22.09 12.06
C THR A 274 -5.54 22.62 11.55
N LEU A 275 -4.54 22.57 12.43
CA LEU A 275 -3.15 22.93 12.15
C LEU A 275 -2.27 21.69 12.32
N VAL A 276 -1.21 21.57 11.52
CA VAL A 276 -0.46 20.32 11.38
C VAL A 276 1.04 20.58 11.25
N SER A 277 1.87 20.04 12.12
CA SER A 277 3.32 20.27 12.03
C SER A 277 3.93 19.65 10.76
N HIS A 278 4.92 20.32 10.17
CA HIS A 278 5.66 19.83 9.01
C HIS A 278 6.37 18.50 9.32
N ASP A 279 6.90 18.30 10.54
CA ASP A 279 7.58 17.06 10.90
C ASP A 279 6.64 15.85 11.06
N LEU A 280 5.35 16.07 11.36
CA LEU A 280 4.32 15.02 11.26
C LEU A 280 4.11 14.59 9.79
N LEU A 281 3.98 15.57 8.88
CA LEU A 281 3.66 15.33 7.48
C LEU A 281 4.85 14.73 6.72
N ASP A 282 6.05 15.27 6.92
CA ASP A 282 7.32 14.71 6.44
C ASP A 282 7.58 13.30 7.00
N ASN A 283 7.13 12.98 8.22
CA ASN A 283 7.24 11.63 8.77
C ASN A 283 6.33 10.62 8.03
N TYR A 284 5.13 11.03 7.59
CA TYR A 284 4.34 10.19 6.70
C TYR A 284 5.00 10.05 5.32
N THR A 285 5.47 11.14 4.71
CA THR A 285 6.18 11.08 3.42
C THR A 285 7.35 10.10 3.49
N ASN A 286 8.15 10.13 4.55
CA ASN A 286 9.25 9.20 4.80
C ASN A 286 8.79 7.73 4.96
N ALA A 287 7.70 7.48 5.70
CA ALA A 287 7.15 6.14 5.89
C ALA A 287 6.51 5.58 4.60
N TYR A 288 5.94 6.45 3.77
CA TYR A 288 5.43 6.12 2.46
C TYR A 288 6.57 5.75 1.50
N THR A 289 7.63 6.57 1.39
CA THR A 289 8.73 6.32 0.45
C THR A 289 9.68 5.18 0.84
N LEU A 290 9.80 4.85 2.13
CA LEU A 290 10.70 3.78 2.59
C LEU A 290 10.07 2.38 2.65
N SER A 291 8.74 2.28 2.79
CA SER A 291 8.06 0.99 3.00
C SER A 291 6.61 0.95 2.54
N GLU A 292 6.27 1.73 1.50
CA GLU A 292 4.94 1.81 0.87
C GLU A 292 3.77 2.04 1.87
N THR A 293 4.02 2.67 3.01
CA THR A 293 3.10 2.63 4.15
C THR A 293 1.75 3.30 3.82
N PRO A 294 0.62 2.58 3.87
CA PRO A 294 -0.68 3.16 3.60
C PRO A 294 -1.09 4.18 4.67
N PHE A 295 -1.78 5.26 4.26
CA PHE A 295 -2.39 6.25 5.16
C PHE A 295 -3.08 5.58 6.37
N ASP A 296 -3.92 4.58 6.10
CA ASP A 296 -4.71 3.88 7.11
C ASP A 296 -3.86 3.20 8.19
N SER A 297 -2.71 2.63 7.82
CA SER A 297 -1.79 1.94 8.73
C SER A 297 -0.93 2.93 9.52
N TRP A 298 -0.52 4.04 8.90
CA TRP A 298 0.27 5.07 9.57
C TRP A 298 -0.58 5.92 10.53
N VAL A 299 -1.78 6.34 10.13
CA VAL A 299 -2.73 7.07 10.98
C VAL A 299 -3.12 6.24 12.21
N GLU A 300 -3.33 4.93 12.03
CA GLU A 300 -3.53 3.97 13.14
C GLU A 300 -2.31 3.92 14.07
N SER A 301 -1.09 3.90 13.53
CA SER A 301 0.15 3.91 14.32
C SER A 301 0.32 5.20 15.14
N VAL A 302 -0.03 6.36 14.59
CA VAL A 302 0.01 7.65 15.30
C VAL A 302 -1.11 7.75 16.33
N ASN A 303 -2.33 7.32 16.00
CA ASN A 303 -3.46 7.33 16.94
C ASN A 303 -3.16 6.50 18.20
N ARG A 304 -2.51 5.33 18.07
CA ARG A 304 -2.05 4.54 19.22
C ARG A 304 -1.00 5.22 20.11
N ARG A 305 -0.26 6.22 19.61
CA ARG A 305 0.63 7.06 20.44
C ARG A 305 -0.18 8.10 21.21
N TYR A 306 -1.18 8.70 20.57
CA TYR A 306 -2.10 9.65 21.18
C TYR A 306 -2.93 8.99 22.30
N GLU A 307 -3.36 7.74 22.10
CA GLU A 307 -4.10 6.95 23.11
C GLU A 307 -3.31 6.76 24.41
N VAL A 308 -1.98 6.59 24.33
CA VAL A 308 -1.09 6.53 25.50
C VAL A 308 -1.05 7.85 26.28
N LEU A 309 -1.35 8.98 25.63
CA LEU A 309 -1.49 10.31 26.25
C LEU A 309 -2.94 10.63 26.67
N GLY A 310 -3.88 9.67 26.55
CA GLY A 310 -5.31 9.91 26.82
C GLY A 310 -5.98 10.83 25.80
N LYS A 311 -5.40 10.99 24.60
CA LYS A 311 -5.86 11.87 23.52
C LYS A 311 -6.20 11.06 22.27
N ARG A 312 -6.76 11.74 21.26
CA ARG A 312 -7.16 11.15 19.98
C ARG A 312 -6.47 11.89 18.83
N PHE A 313 -5.96 11.15 17.85
CA PHE A 313 -5.40 11.75 16.64
C PHE A 313 -6.50 12.10 15.62
N MET A 314 -6.17 12.89 14.60
CA MET A 314 -7.13 13.28 13.56
C MET A 314 -7.61 12.08 12.73
N GLY A 315 -8.81 12.19 12.16
CA GLY A 315 -9.38 11.13 11.31
C GLY A 315 -8.60 10.91 10.01
N LYS A 316 -8.61 9.68 9.50
CA LYS A 316 -7.88 9.24 8.29
C LYS A 316 -8.08 10.15 7.08
N ASP A 317 -9.34 10.53 6.81
CA ASP A 317 -9.68 11.36 5.65
C ASP A 317 -9.23 12.82 5.83
N LEU A 318 -9.21 13.33 7.06
CA LEU A 318 -8.67 14.65 7.39
C LEU A 318 -7.15 14.65 7.22
N PHE A 319 -6.44 13.66 7.78
CA PHE A 319 -5.00 13.53 7.60
C PHE A 319 -4.60 13.41 6.12
N ARG A 320 -5.34 12.60 5.35
CA ARG A 320 -5.12 12.45 3.90
C ARG A 320 -5.30 13.78 3.16
N SER A 321 -6.31 14.57 3.54
CA SER A 321 -6.55 15.92 2.99
C SER A 321 -5.40 16.89 3.34
N CYS A 322 -4.94 16.89 4.60
CA CYS A 322 -3.80 17.70 5.03
C CYS A 322 -2.54 17.36 4.24
N TRP A 323 -2.22 16.07 4.07
CA TRP A 323 -1.01 15.65 3.37
C TRP A 323 -1.06 15.94 1.87
N PHE A 324 -2.18 15.70 1.17
CA PHE A 324 -2.28 16.05 -0.24
C PHE A 324 -2.24 17.56 -0.51
N ALA A 325 -2.75 18.39 0.42
CA ALA A 325 -2.62 19.83 0.31
C ALA A 325 -1.19 20.32 0.62
N TYR A 326 -0.52 19.71 1.60
CA TYR A 326 0.87 20.00 1.98
C TYR A 326 1.90 19.59 0.90
N VAL A 327 1.80 18.37 0.37
CA VAL A 327 2.77 17.84 -0.61
C VAL A 327 2.76 18.63 -1.93
N ARG A 328 1.63 19.28 -2.27
CA ARG A 328 1.54 20.25 -3.38
C ARG A 328 2.39 21.50 -3.14
N LEU A 329 2.56 21.94 -1.89
CA LEU A 329 3.45 23.07 -1.54
C LEU A 329 4.94 22.67 -1.56
N GLN A 330 5.26 21.37 -1.53
CA GLN A 330 6.63 20.86 -1.58
C GLN A 330 7.23 20.79 -3.00
N GLN A 331 6.46 21.09 -4.06
CA GLN A 331 6.96 21.32 -5.43
C GLN A 331 7.95 20.26 -5.98
N PHE A 332 7.69 18.97 -5.74
CA PHE A 332 8.44 17.82 -6.28
C PHE A 332 8.41 17.68 -7.83
N THR A 333 8.08 18.73 -8.58
CA THR A 333 7.74 18.69 -10.01
C THR A 333 8.93 18.83 -10.95
N ASN A 334 10.07 19.33 -10.48
CA ASN A 334 11.08 19.93 -11.37
C ASN A 334 12.24 18.98 -11.73
N ASP A 335 12.44 17.91 -10.96
CA ASP A 335 13.68 17.11 -10.99
C ASP A 335 13.51 15.68 -11.53
N PHE A 336 12.27 15.29 -11.89
CA PHE A 336 11.97 13.99 -12.53
C PHE A 336 12.07 14.02 -14.06
N ALA A 337 12.59 15.11 -14.63
CA ALA A 337 12.89 15.23 -16.05
C ALA A 337 13.94 14.18 -16.47
N CYS A 338 13.58 13.30 -17.41
CA CYS A 338 14.51 12.30 -17.93
C CYS A 338 15.53 12.99 -18.85
N PRO A 339 16.86 12.82 -18.67
CA PRO A 339 17.85 13.45 -19.54
C PRO A 339 17.76 13.08 -21.03
N GLU A 340 17.10 11.96 -21.36
CA GLU A 340 16.86 11.53 -22.75
C GLU A 340 15.43 11.84 -23.25
N CYS A 341 14.42 11.87 -22.35
CA CYS A 341 13.01 11.96 -22.73
C CYS A 341 12.30 13.28 -22.31
N GLY A 342 12.97 14.14 -21.55
CA GLY A 342 12.40 15.37 -20.97
C GLY A 342 11.38 15.12 -19.85
N ASP A 343 10.54 16.11 -19.62
CA ASP A 343 9.57 16.18 -18.51
C ASP A 343 8.36 15.25 -18.71
N TYR A 344 8.07 14.89 -19.96
CA TYR A 344 6.89 14.12 -20.35
C TYR A 344 7.25 12.92 -21.26
N PRO A 345 7.97 11.89 -20.75
CA PRO A 345 8.24 10.67 -21.51
C PRO A 345 6.95 9.97 -21.96
N GLU A 346 6.92 9.44 -23.19
CA GLU A 346 5.75 8.73 -23.76
C GLU A 346 5.28 7.55 -22.88
N ASN A 347 6.21 6.95 -22.13
CA ASN A 347 5.95 5.84 -21.22
C ASN A 347 6.64 6.08 -19.88
N VAL A 348 5.88 6.21 -18.79
CA VAL A 348 6.41 6.19 -17.42
C VAL A 348 6.19 4.80 -16.82
N ILE A 349 7.26 4.13 -16.40
CA ILE A 349 7.16 2.87 -15.64
C ILE A 349 7.28 3.20 -14.16
N TRP A 350 6.16 3.12 -13.44
CA TRP A 350 6.12 3.26 -11.99
C TRP A 350 6.29 1.88 -11.35
N ASP A 351 7.41 1.66 -10.65
CA ASP A 351 7.57 0.52 -9.75
C ASP A 351 6.98 0.89 -8.37
N GLY A 352 6.34 -0.07 -7.68
CA GLY A 352 5.86 0.11 -6.30
C GLY A 352 4.81 1.22 -6.02
N VAL A 353 3.72 1.33 -6.80
CA VAL A 353 2.61 2.28 -6.47
C VAL A 353 1.22 1.62 -6.51
N THR A 354 0.73 1.14 -5.37
CA THR A 354 -0.64 0.61 -5.21
C THR A 354 -1.62 1.68 -4.71
N LEU A 355 -1.90 2.71 -5.53
CA LEU A 355 -2.91 3.73 -5.22
C LEU A 355 -4.33 3.28 -5.63
N SER A 356 -5.10 2.80 -4.65
CA SER A 356 -6.49 2.36 -4.83
C SER A 356 -7.48 3.53 -4.89
N PHE A 357 -7.45 4.29 -5.98
CA PHE A 357 -8.44 5.34 -6.24
C PHE A 357 -9.86 4.75 -6.34
N GLY A 358 -10.78 5.23 -5.50
CA GLY A 358 -12.21 4.97 -5.68
C GLY A 358 -12.68 5.53 -7.02
N ARG A 359 -13.49 4.79 -7.78
CA ARG A 359 -13.86 5.08 -9.20
C ARG A 359 -14.31 6.53 -9.48
N LYS A 360 -14.84 7.24 -8.48
CA LYS A 360 -15.23 8.67 -8.55
C LYS A 360 -14.05 9.66 -8.69
N HIS A 361 -12.81 9.22 -8.45
CA HIS A 361 -11.58 10.02 -8.58
C HIS A 361 -10.78 9.70 -9.86
N LEU A 362 -11.20 8.68 -10.63
CA LEU A 362 -10.60 8.42 -11.94
C LEU A 362 -11.13 9.45 -12.93
N LEU A 363 -10.24 10.30 -13.46
CA LEU A 363 -10.55 11.17 -14.60
C LEU A 363 -10.91 10.31 -15.82
N ASN A 364 -11.76 10.82 -16.72
CA ASN A 364 -12.16 10.11 -17.94
C ASN A 364 -10.99 9.77 -18.90
N CYS A 365 -9.81 10.35 -18.70
CA CYS A 365 -8.57 10.00 -19.40
C CYS A 365 -7.79 8.83 -18.73
N LEU A 366 -8.04 8.52 -17.47
CA LEU A 366 -7.37 7.46 -16.71
C LEU A 366 -8.14 6.14 -16.85
N SER A 367 -7.89 5.44 -17.96
CA SER A 367 -8.26 4.04 -18.10
C SER A 367 -7.28 3.16 -17.30
N PRO A 368 -7.71 2.34 -16.32
CA PRO A 368 -6.81 1.36 -15.72
C PRO A 368 -6.27 0.38 -16.77
N PRO A 369 -5.09 -0.24 -16.57
CA PRO A 369 -4.45 -1.12 -17.57
C PRO A 369 -5.23 -2.42 -17.86
N THR A 370 -6.36 -2.63 -17.17
CA THR A 370 -7.33 -3.72 -17.38
C THR A 370 -8.56 -3.31 -18.19
N VAL A 371 -8.66 -2.05 -18.68
CA VAL A 371 -9.72 -1.67 -19.62
C VAL A 371 -9.52 -2.40 -20.94
N ILE A 372 -10.47 -3.26 -21.27
CA ILE A 372 -10.58 -3.85 -22.59
C ILE A 372 -11.08 -2.75 -23.54
N ILE A 373 -10.16 -2.18 -24.32
CA ILE A 373 -10.48 -1.30 -25.44
C ILE A 373 -11.09 -2.17 -26.56
N ASP A 374 -12.15 -1.72 -27.23
CA ASP A 374 -12.85 -2.52 -28.27
C ASP A 374 -11.95 -2.85 -29.48
N ASP A 375 -11.02 -1.96 -29.81
CA ASP A 375 -9.87 -2.25 -30.67
C ASP A 375 -8.57 -1.87 -29.93
N PRO A 376 -8.01 -2.77 -29.10
CA PRO A 376 -6.76 -2.50 -28.41
C PRO A 376 -5.61 -2.57 -29.44
N PRO A 377 -4.47 -1.87 -29.26
CA PRO A 377 -3.35 -1.89 -30.20
C PRO A 377 -2.86 -3.31 -30.51
N ARG A 378 -3.38 -3.89 -31.60
CA ARG A 378 -3.11 -5.29 -31.96
C ARG A 378 -1.67 -5.37 -32.42
N ARG A 379 -0.89 -6.16 -31.70
CA ARG A 379 0.53 -6.45 -31.98
C ARG A 379 0.61 -7.88 -32.54
N PRO A 380 0.17 -8.13 -33.80
CA PRO A 380 -0.08 -9.48 -34.32
C PRO A 380 1.16 -10.39 -34.30
N ASP A 381 2.34 -9.79 -34.40
CA ASP A 381 3.61 -10.51 -34.45
C ASP A 381 4.30 -10.65 -33.09
N ILE A 382 3.78 -10.04 -32.01
CA ILE A 382 4.28 -10.27 -30.65
C ILE A 382 3.80 -11.64 -30.17
N LYS A 383 4.63 -12.63 -30.46
CA LYS A 383 4.59 -13.95 -29.83
C LYS A 383 5.30 -13.83 -28.49
N TYR A 384 4.68 -14.31 -27.41
CA TYR A 384 5.40 -14.49 -26.16
C TYR A 384 6.55 -15.46 -26.40
N PHE A 385 7.80 -14.99 -26.29
CA PHE A 385 8.98 -15.83 -26.48
C PHE A 385 8.99 -16.91 -25.37
N PRO A 386 8.80 -18.20 -25.71
CA PRO A 386 8.73 -19.26 -24.71
C PRO A 386 10.13 -19.67 -24.28
N LYS A 387 10.24 -20.35 -23.13
CA LYS A 387 11.52 -20.85 -22.59
C LYS A 387 12.54 -19.72 -22.37
N GLN A 388 12.16 -18.67 -21.64
CA GLN A 388 13.08 -17.59 -21.26
C GLN A 388 13.96 -17.96 -20.04
N GLN A 389 13.68 -19.09 -19.39
CA GLN A 389 14.37 -19.59 -18.19
C GLN A 389 15.81 -20.04 -18.49
N LEU A 390 16.69 -20.07 -17.49
CA LEU A 390 18.09 -20.51 -17.68
C LEU A 390 18.14 -21.93 -18.23
N PHE A 391 17.48 -22.87 -17.56
CA PHE A 391 17.14 -24.18 -18.15
C PHE A 391 15.83 -24.05 -18.96
N PRO A 392 15.85 -24.27 -20.29
CA PRO A 392 14.65 -24.21 -21.13
C PRO A 392 13.60 -25.24 -20.74
N ASP A 393 14.04 -26.45 -20.36
CA ASP A 393 13.18 -27.54 -19.93
C ASP A 393 12.62 -27.29 -18.52
N ARG A 394 11.33 -27.57 -18.36
CA ARG A 394 10.59 -27.44 -17.12
C ARG A 394 10.81 -28.62 -16.18
N ASP A 395 10.96 -29.82 -16.72
CA ASP A 395 11.02 -31.02 -15.88
C ASP A 395 12.42 -31.21 -15.30
N LEU A 396 13.49 -30.79 -16.00
CA LEU A 396 14.82 -30.55 -15.45
C LEU A 396 14.79 -29.57 -14.25
N ARG A 397 14.14 -28.41 -14.37
CA ARG A 397 14.02 -27.44 -13.24
C ARG A 397 13.33 -28.04 -12.02
N LYS A 398 12.25 -28.81 -12.24
CA LYS A 398 11.57 -29.56 -11.17
C LYS A 398 12.47 -30.66 -10.58
N LEU A 399 13.24 -31.36 -11.41
CA LEU A 399 14.14 -32.42 -10.98
C LEU A 399 15.22 -31.87 -10.04
N ILE A 400 15.90 -30.78 -10.43
CA ILE A 400 16.86 -30.06 -9.57
C ILE A 400 16.21 -29.65 -8.24
N CYS A 401 15.05 -28.99 -8.31
CA CYS A 401 14.30 -28.58 -7.13
C CYS A 401 13.80 -29.75 -6.25
N ARG A 402 13.55 -30.94 -6.82
CA ARG A 402 13.20 -32.17 -6.07
C ARG A 402 14.44 -32.76 -5.38
N THR A 403 15.59 -32.81 -6.07
CA THR A 403 16.83 -33.38 -5.51
C THR A 403 17.42 -32.56 -4.38
N ILE A 404 17.37 -31.22 -4.47
CA ILE A 404 17.92 -30.32 -3.43
C ILE A 404 17.11 -30.37 -2.13
N LYS A 405 15.81 -30.65 -2.22
CA LYS A 405 14.87 -30.63 -1.08
C LYS A 405 14.80 -31.95 -0.30
N MET A 406 15.72 -32.89 -0.51
CA MET A 406 15.74 -34.13 0.26
C MET A 406 16.36 -33.94 1.64
N GLU A 407 15.77 -34.55 2.66
CA GLU A 407 16.32 -34.57 4.02
C GLU A 407 17.64 -35.36 4.08
N PRO A 408 18.63 -34.92 4.90
CA PRO A 408 19.84 -35.69 5.17
C PRO A 408 19.57 -37.13 5.60
N LEU A 409 20.44 -38.06 5.19
CA LEU A 409 20.30 -39.50 5.47
C LEU A 409 20.09 -39.78 6.96
N ASP A 410 20.87 -39.10 7.81
CA ASP A 410 20.74 -39.11 9.27
C ASP A 410 19.33 -38.87 9.79
N ILE A 411 18.58 -37.94 9.17
CA ILE A 411 17.24 -37.58 9.59
C ILE A 411 16.24 -38.66 9.16
N LEU A 412 16.36 -39.17 7.93
CA LEU A 412 15.56 -40.29 7.43
C LEU A 412 15.79 -41.57 8.25
N LEU A 413 17.04 -41.86 8.63
CA LEU A 413 17.37 -42.99 9.49
C LEU A 413 16.85 -42.80 10.91
N LYS A 414 16.98 -41.60 11.51
CA LYS A 414 16.41 -41.29 12.84
C LYS A 414 14.87 -41.41 12.85
N GLN A 415 14.19 -41.04 11.77
CA GLN A 415 12.73 -41.25 11.58
C GLN A 415 12.35 -42.74 11.50
N SER A 416 13.25 -43.60 10.99
CA SER A 416 13.04 -45.06 10.95
C SER A 416 13.21 -45.75 12.31
N ALA A 417 14.02 -45.16 13.21
CA ALA A 417 14.42 -45.74 14.48
C ALA A 417 13.54 -45.35 15.67
N SER A 418 12.62 -44.40 15.51
CA SER A 418 11.64 -44.04 16.54
C SER A 418 10.48 -45.04 16.57
N GLU A 419 10.39 -45.83 17.64
CA GLU A 419 9.30 -46.80 17.84
C GLU A 419 7.90 -46.14 17.89
N PRO A 420 6.84 -46.86 17.48
CA PRO A 420 5.48 -46.36 17.49
C PRO A 420 4.90 -46.33 18.92
N ALA A 421 5.21 -45.26 19.67
CA ALA A 421 4.67 -45.03 21.00
C ALA A 421 3.13 -45.07 21.02
N SER A 422 2.58 -45.89 21.91
CA SER A 422 1.16 -46.25 21.98
C SER A 422 0.23 -45.04 22.11
N GLN A 423 -0.55 -44.73 21.06
CA GLN A 423 -1.53 -43.66 21.11
C GLN A 423 -2.82 -44.08 21.83
N ALA A 424 -3.14 -43.39 22.92
CA ALA A 424 -4.45 -43.43 23.55
C ALA A 424 -5.17 -42.07 23.41
N SER A 425 -6.32 -42.09 22.73
CA SER A 425 -7.43 -41.11 22.82
C SER A 425 -7.26 -39.63 22.38
N THR A 426 -8.05 -39.31 21.34
CA THR A 426 -8.93 -38.12 21.20
C THR A 426 -8.37 -36.68 21.20
N SER A 427 -8.43 -36.03 20.03
CA SER A 427 -9.29 -34.85 19.80
C SER A 427 -9.46 -34.59 18.28
N ALA A 428 -10.29 -33.62 17.89
CA ALA A 428 -10.85 -33.51 16.53
C ALA A 428 -10.20 -32.46 15.61
N HIS A 429 -10.54 -32.53 14.32
CA HIS A 429 -10.34 -31.50 13.29
C HIS A 429 -8.91 -31.02 13.00
N ARG A 430 -8.11 -31.89 12.38
CA ARG A 430 -7.08 -31.43 11.41
C ARG A 430 -7.12 -32.26 10.13
N LYS A 431 -7.29 -31.61 8.98
CA LYS A 431 -7.11 -32.24 7.66
C LYS A 431 -5.61 -32.39 7.37
N GLN A 432 -4.97 -33.41 7.95
CA GLN A 432 -3.66 -33.88 7.52
C GLN A 432 -3.80 -35.27 6.91
N GLY A 433 -3.22 -35.46 5.72
CA GLY A 433 -3.17 -36.77 5.07
C GLY A 433 -2.43 -37.78 5.94
N ALA A 434 -2.87 -39.04 5.89
CA ALA A 434 -2.42 -40.07 6.82
C ALA A 434 -0.89 -40.29 6.76
N ARG A 435 -0.18 -39.78 7.78
CA ARG A 435 1.17 -40.25 8.12
C ARG A 435 1.04 -41.69 8.66
N ARG A 436 0.99 -42.66 7.76
CA ARG A 436 1.39 -44.04 8.09
C ARG A 436 2.81 -43.98 8.67
N ALA A 437 3.11 -44.82 9.65
CA ALA A 437 4.49 -45.06 10.05
C ALA A 437 5.26 -45.54 8.81
N GLN A 438 6.36 -44.87 8.47
CA GLN A 438 7.15 -45.20 7.30
C GLN A 438 7.98 -46.45 7.62
N GLY A 439 7.60 -47.58 7.01
CA GLY A 439 8.37 -48.81 7.14
C GLY A 439 9.77 -48.63 6.51
N PRO A 440 10.78 -49.40 6.94
CA PRO A 440 12.12 -49.30 6.38
C PRO A 440 12.17 -49.54 4.85
N GLU A 441 11.19 -50.28 4.30
CA GLU A 441 11.02 -50.48 2.86
C GLU A 441 10.63 -49.18 2.11
N ASP A 442 9.74 -48.35 2.66
CA ASP A 442 9.37 -47.04 2.08
C ASP A 442 10.57 -46.08 2.04
N ILE A 443 11.42 -46.13 3.06
CA ILE A 443 12.65 -45.33 3.11
C ILE A 443 13.68 -45.86 2.10
N ALA A 444 13.86 -47.18 2.00
CA ALA A 444 14.74 -47.79 1.00
C ALA A 444 14.32 -47.47 -0.45
N ASP A 445 13.01 -47.49 -0.74
CA ASP A 445 12.48 -47.15 -2.06
C ASP A 445 12.55 -45.65 -2.35
N ARG A 446 12.27 -44.77 -1.37
CA ARG A 446 12.44 -43.31 -1.54
C ARG A 446 13.91 -42.93 -1.76
N LEU A 447 14.86 -43.63 -1.14
CA LEU A 447 16.30 -43.47 -1.42
C LEU A 447 16.67 -43.98 -2.82
N ARG A 448 16.14 -45.14 -3.23
CA ARG A 448 16.34 -45.70 -4.59
C ARG A 448 15.85 -44.74 -5.66
N ASP A 449 14.63 -44.21 -5.49
CA ASP A 449 14.03 -43.18 -6.34
C ASP A 449 14.88 -41.90 -6.41
N HIS A 450 15.50 -41.50 -5.29
CA HIS A 450 16.38 -40.34 -5.27
C HIS A 450 17.69 -40.60 -6.03
N PHE A 451 18.34 -41.76 -5.85
CA PHE A 451 19.57 -42.07 -6.60
C PHE A 451 19.28 -42.19 -8.11
N ASN A 452 18.19 -42.83 -8.50
CA ASN A 452 17.72 -42.84 -9.89
C ASN A 452 17.50 -41.41 -10.43
N ALA A 453 16.93 -40.52 -9.63
CA ALA A 453 16.73 -39.11 -9.98
C ALA A 453 18.06 -38.32 -10.06
N LEU A 454 19.04 -38.61 -9.20
CA LEU A 454 20.39 -38.03 -9.26
C LEU A 454 21.12 -38.45 -10.54
N ASP A 455 21.10 -39.73 -10.91
CA ASP A 455 21.81 -40.22 -12.09
C ASP A 455 21.25 -39.62 -13.39
N VAL A 456 19.91 -39.56 -13.52
CA VAL A 456 19.24 -38.85 -14.62
C VAL A 456 19.58 -37.36 -14.62
N LEU A 457 19.62 -36.72 -13.44
CA LEU A 457 19.95 -35.30 -13.32
C LEU A 457 21.41 -35.00 -13.68
N MET A 458 22.36 -35.80 -13.21
CA MET A 458 23.79 -35.63 -13.53
C MET A 458 24.06 -35.79 -15.03
N GLY A 459 23.41 -36.75 -15.69
CA GLY A 459 23.45 -36.88 -17.15
C GLY A 459 22.92 -35.62 -17.84
N THR A 460 21.69 -35.20 -17.52
CA THR A 460 21.04 -34.04 -18.13
C THR A 460 21.79 -32.71 -17.88
N LEU A 461 22.39 -32.56 -16.69
CA LEU A 461 23.28 -31.44 -16.39
C LEU A 461 24.59 -31.52 -17.17
N SER A 462 25.16 -32.72 -17.36
CA SER A 462 26.41 -32.89 -18.14
C SER A 462 26.22 -32.53 -19.61
N ASP A 463 25.08 -32.90 -20.19
CA ASP A 463 24.69 -32.52 -21.56
C ASP A 463 24.44 -31.01 -21.70
N THR A 464 24.06 -30.34 -20.60
CA THR A 464 23.82 -28.88 -20.57
C THR A 464 25.11 -28.08 -20.33
N ASN A 465 25.90 -28.45 -19.32
CA ASN A 465 27.18 -27.85 -18.96
C ASN A 465 27.94 -28.76 -17.98
N GLN A 466 29.13 -29.22 -18.37
CA GLN A 466 29.97 -30.10 -17.54
C GLN A 466 30.36 -29.47 -16.18
N GLY A 467 30.48 -28.14 -16.09
CA GLY A 467 30.73 -27.43 -14.85
C GLY A 467 29.57 -27.51 -13.85
N LEU A 468 28.33 -27.33 -14.33
CA LEU A 468 27.11 -27.55 -13.52
C LEU A 468 27.05 -28.99 -13.01
N ALA A 469 27.32 -29.97 -13.87
CA ALA A 469 27.32 -31.38 -13.48
C ALA A 469 28.39 -31.67 -12.42
N ALA A 470 29.65 -31.28 -12.66
CA ALA A 470 30.73 -31.48 -11.70
C ALA A 470 30.47 -30.79 -10.35
N LEU A 471 29.96 -29.56 -10.36
CA LEU A 471 29.57 -28.84 -9.14
C LEU A 471 28.42 -29.55 -8.41
N PHE A 472 27.41 -30.03 -9.13
CA PHE A 472 26.28 -30.74 -8.53
C PHE A 472 26.72 -32.10 -7.95
N THR A 473 27.49 -32.90 -8.69
CA THR A 473 28.05 -34.19 -8.23
C THR A 473 28.97 -34.01 -7.01
N ARG A 474 29.75 -32.92 -6.95
CA ARG A 474 30.63 -32.60 -5.80
C ARG A 474 29.89 -32.44 -4.47
N HIS A 475 28.64 -31.98 -4.51
CA HIS A 475 27.86 -31.64 -3.32
C HIS A 475 26.64 -32.56 -3.06
N TYR A 476 25.92 -32.97 -4.11
CA TYR A 476 24.73 -33.84 -4.01
C TYR A 476 24.96 -35.28 -4.52
N GLY A 477 26.09 -35.57 -5.17
CA GLY A 477 26.37 -36.90 -5.71
C GLY A 477 26.52 -37.98 -4.63
N ALA A 478 26.38 -39.25 -5.02
CA ALA A 478 26.35 -40.38 -4.09
C ALA A 478 27.56 -40.46 -3.14
N THR A 479 28.75 -39.98 -3.54
CA THR A 479 29.93 -39.89 -2.66
C THR A 479 29.77 -38.84 -1.56
N ALA A 480 29.20 -37.67 -1.85
CA ALA A 480 28.94 -36.64 -0.85
C ALA A 480 27.85 -37.10 0.14
N TYR A 481 26.79 -37.72 -0.39
CA TYR A 481 25.70 -38.29 0.41
C TYR A 481 26.18 -39.42 1.33
N LYS A 482 26.98 -40.37 0.82
CA LYS A 482 27.59 -41.45 1.62
C LYS A 482 28.51 -40.93 2.74
N LEU A 483 29.14 -39.77 2.55
CA LEU A 483 30.00 -39.13 3.54
C LEU A 483 29.23 -38.23 4.52
N GLY A 484 27.90 -38.15 4.44
CA GLY A 484 27.08 -37.31 5.31
C GLY A 484 27.41 -35.82 5.20
N LYS A 485 27.99 -35.37 4.07
CA LYS A 485 28.42 -33.98 3.91
C LYS A 485 27.21 -33.05 3.84
N GLU A 486 27.12 -32.11 4.78
CA GLU A 486 26.21 -30.98 4.65
C GLU A 486 26.54 -30.17 3.38
N VAL A 487 25.50 -29.80 2.64
CA VAL A 487 25.66 -28.98 1.43
C VAL A 487 25.72 -27.51 1.83
N PRO A 488 26.76 -26.75 1.42
CA PRO A 488 26.84 -25.34 1.73
C PRO A 488 25.65 -24.58 1.16
N ASP A 489 25.03 -23.71 1.97
CA ASP A 489 23.82 -22.96 1.60
C ASP A 489 23.97 -22.16 0.29
N VAL A 490 25.16 -21.60 0.01
CA VAL A 490 25.48 -20.95 -1.27
C VAL A 490 25.24 -21.85 -2.50
N ILE A 491 25.50 -23.16 -2.39
CA ILE A 491 25.25 -24.13 -3.46
C ILE A 491 23.74 -24.38 -3.61
N CYS A 492 23.02 -24.50 -2.48
CA CYS A 492 21.57 -24.64 -2.46
C CYS A 492 20.87 -23.42 -3.10
N ARG A 493 21.24 -22.20 -2.69
CA ARG A 493 20.67 -20.96 -3.24
C ARG A 493 21.02 -20.76 -4.71
N PHE A 494 22.26 -21.03 -5.12
CA PHE A 494 22.65 -21.00 -6.53
C PHE A 494 21.79 -21.94 -7.40
N PHE A 495 21.74 -23.24 -7.09
CA PHE A 495 20.98 -24.18 -7.90
C PHE A 495 19.46 -23.95 -7.82
N HIS A 496 18.94 -23.41 -6.72
CA HIS A 496 17.54 -23.01 -6.63
C HIS A 496 17.23 -21.84 -7.58
N GLN A 497 18.04 -20.79 -7.56
CA GLN A 497 17.85 -19.61 -8.40
C GLN A 497 17.94 -19.93 -9.90
N ILE A 498 18.93 -20.71 -10.33
CA ILE A 498 19.04 -21.07 -11.76
C ILE A 498 17.95 -22.04 -12.23
N SER A 499 17.17 -22.60 -11.30
CA SER A 499 16.02 -23.49 -11.55
C SER A 499 14.66 -22.81 -11.39
N ALA A 500 14.60 -21.49 -11.17
CA ALA A 500 13.35 -20.74 -11.10
C ALA A 500 12.58 -20.78 -12.44
N GLU A 501 11.26 -20.58 -12.41
CA GLU A 501 10.44 -20.42 -13.63
C GLU A 501 10.49 -18.96 -14.18
N GLU A 502 11.39 -18.12 -13.67
CA GLU A 502 11.62 -16.72 -14.03
C GLU A 502 12.36 -16.54 -15.38
N SER A 503 12.26 -15.35 -15.98
CA SER A 503 13.05 -15.02 -17.18
C SER A 503 14.51 -14.78 -16.83
N VAL A 504 15.42 -15.28 -17.68
CA VAL A 504 16.86 -15.00 -17.63
C VAL A 504 17.15 -13.51 -17.50
N MET A 505 16.35 -12.64 -18.11
CA MET A 505 16.57 -11.19 -18.06
C MET A 505 16.23 -10.56 -16.69
N GLN A 506 15.48 -11.24 -15.84
CA GLN A 506 15.21 -10.80 -14.45
C GLN A 506 16.39 -11.13 -13.53
N LEU A 507 17.04 -12.28 -13.76
CA LEU A 507 18.22 -12.73 -13.00
C LEU A 507 19.55 -12.15 -13.53
N ILE A 508 19.64 -11.92 -14.85
CA ILE A 508 20.84 -11.50 -15.57
C ILE A 508 20.47 -10.30 -16.44
N ASN A 509 20.46 -9.11 -15.85
CA ASN A 509 20.25 -7.87 -16.60
C ASN A 509 21.42 -7.58 -17.57
N ARG A 510 21.28 -6.56 -18.41
CA ARG A 510 22.26 -6.23 -19.48
C ARG A 510 23.68 -6.00 -18.95
N GLU A 511 23.83 -5.38 -17.79
CA GLU A 511 25.15 -5.10 -17.19
C GLU A 511 25.71 -6.34 -16.50
N GLY A 512 24.87 -7.15 -15.85
CA GLY A 512 25.24 -8.47 -15.35
C GLY A 512 25.73 -9.40 -16.47
N ASN A 513 25.12 -9.36 -17.65
CA ASN A 513 25.58 -10.13 -18.82
C ASN A 513 26.96 -9.66 -19.33
N LYS A 514 27.22 -8.34 -19.36
CA LYS A 514 28.56 -7.79 -19.66
C LYS A 514 29.59 -8.22 -18.61
N ALA A 515 29.23 -8.20 -17.33
CA ALA A 515 30.11 -8.63 -16.24
C ALA A 515 30.44 -10.13 -16.33
N LEU A 516 29.46 -10.99 -16.66
CA LEU A 516 29.70 -12.43 -16.89
C LEU A 516 30.67 -12.65 -18.06
N LYS A 517 30.52 -11.89 -19.15
CA LYS A 517 31.44 -11.90 -20.28
C LYS A 517 32.86 -11.47 -19.89
N ALA A 518 33.00 -10.37 -19.14
CA ALA A 518 34.28 -9.87 -18.66
C ALA A 518 34.98 -10.88 -17.72
N PHE A 519 34.24 -11.46 -16.77
CA PHE A 519 34.75 -12.52 -15.90
C PHE A 519 35.16 -13.77 -16.68
N SER A 520 34.35 -14.24 -17.62
CA SER A 520 34.65 -15.44 -18.42
C SER A 520 35.87 -15.26 -19.33
N LEU A 521 36.17 -14.03 -19.75
CA LEU A 521 37.38 -13.71 -20.53
C LEU A 521 38.63 -13.49 -19.67
N SER A 522 38.49 -13.03 -18.42
CA SER A 522 39.62 -12.70 -17.53
C SER A 522 39.30 -12.97 -16.05
N PRO A 523 39.17 -14.24 -15.61
CA PRO A 523 38.71 -14.58 -14.25
C PRO A 523 39.61 -14.01 -13.16
N SER A 524 39.11 -13.00 -12.45
CA SER A 524 39.84 -12.25 -11.41
C SER A 524 38.89 -11.69 -10.34
N PRO A 525 39.36 -11.40 -9.12
CA PRO A 525 38.55 -10.79 -8.06
C PRO A 525 37.86 -9.49 -8.47
N ALA A 526 38.50 -8.65 -9.29
CA ALA A 526 37.91 -7.40 -9.80
C ALA A 526 36.76 -7.66 -10.80
N THR A 527 36.89 -8.67 -11.66
CA THR A 527 35.78 -9.10 -12.53
C THR A 527 34.68 -9.85 -11.76
N ALA A 528 35.02 -10.50 -10.65
CA ALA A 528 34.06 -11.19 -9.78
C ALA A 528 33.23 -10.20 -8.95
N SER A 529 33.84 -9.15 -8.38
CA SER A 529 33.10 -8.10 -7.67
C SER A 529 32.16 -7.33 -8.61
N SER A 530 32.46 -7.27 -9.90
CA SER A 530 31.58 -6.70 -10.94
C SER A 530 30.27 -7.50 -11.13
N LEU A 531 30.18 -8.73 -10.59
CA LEU A 531 28.98 -9.58 -10.63
C LEU A 531 28.05 -9.40 -9.43
N ILE A 532 28.23 -8.35 -8.62
CA ILE A 532 27.35 -8.01 -7.48
C ILE A 532 25.86 -7.91 -7.86
N GLY A 533 25.55 -7.52 -9.11
CA GLY A 533 24.19 -7.51 -9.67
C GLY A 533 23.58 -8.89 -9.95
N ILE A 534 24.30 -9.98 -9.70
CA ILE A 534 23.79 -11.37 -9.77
C ILE A 534 24.20 -12.09 -8.47
N PRO A 535 23.50 -11.85 -7.33
CA PRO A 535 24.02 -12.14 -6.00
C PRO A 535 24.51 -13.57 -5.79
N HIS A 536 23.71 -14.57 -6.16
CA HIS A 536 24.06 -15.98 -5.96
C HIS A 536 25.20 -16.48 -6.87
N VAL A 537 25.53 -15.76 -7.94
CA VAL A 537 26.76 -16.02 -8.72
C VAL A 537 27.96 -15.40 -8.02
N CYS A 538 27.84 -14.17 -7.52
CA CYS A 538 28.90 -13.52 -6.73
C CYS A 538 29.26 -14.33 -5.46
N GLU A 539 28.26 -14.82 -4.73
CA GLU A 539 28.46 -15.71 -3.58
C GLU A 539 29.17 -17.02 -3.99
N LEU A 540 28.77 -17.64 -5.10
CA LEU A 540 29.40 -18.86 -5.60
C LEU A 540 30.87 -18.63 -6.01
N LEU A 541 31.19 -17.49 -6.64
CA LEU A 541 32.56 -17.09 -6.97
C LEU A 541 33.41 -16.90 -5.72
N ASN A 542 32.88 -16.22 -4.71
CA ASN A 542 33.58 -16.01 -3.43
C ASN A 542 33.80 -17.34 -2.69
N TYR A 543 32.81 -18.25 -2.71
CA TYR A 543 32.93 -19.58 -2.12
C TYR A 543 34.03 -20.42 -2.79
N ASP A 544 34.04 -20.50 -4.12
CA ASP A 544 35.06 -21.25 -4.86
C ASP A 544 36.47 -20.64 -4.72
N HIS A 545 36.58 -19.32 -4.68
CA HIS A 545 37.84 -18.63 -4.41
C HIS A 545 38.39 -18.95 -3.02
N CYS A 546 37.54 -18.95 -1.99
CA CYS A 546 37.92 -19.33 -0.62
C CYS A 546 38.35 -20.80 -0.52
N LEU A 547 37.68 -21.74 -1.22
CA LEU A 547 38.14 -23.13 -1.32
C LEU A 547 39.53 -23.22 -1.98
N ARG A 548 39.70 -22.54 -3.13
CA ARG A 548 40.95 -22.54 -3.89
C ARG A 548 42.12 -21.93 -3.09
N ALA A 549 41.86 -20.91 -2.28
CA ALA A 549 42.86 -20.34 -1.38
C ALA A 549 43.38 -21.37 -0.38
N LEU A 550 42.49 -22.17 0.23
CA LEU A 550 42.87 -23.24 1.17
C LEU A 550 43.67 -24.36 0.49
N ASP A 551 43.24 -24.81 -0.70
CA ASP A 551 43.95 -25.85 -1.48
C ASP A 551 45.31 -25.37 -2.02
N SER A 552 45.48 -24.06 -2.27
CA SER A 552 46.69 -23.49 -2.89
C SER A 552 47.96 -23.66 -2.07
N HIS A 553 47.85 -23.88 -0.75
CA HIS A 553 48.99 -24.21 0.13
C HIS A 553 49.72 -25.52 -0.25
N HIS A 554 49.15 -26.33 -1.15
CA HIS A 554 49.76 -27.58 -1.61
C HIS A 554 50.03 -27.65 -3.12
N THR A 555 49.66 -26.65 -3.93
CA THR A 555 49.87 -26.70 -5.39
C THR A 555 50.22 -25.34 -6.00
N ASN A 556 51.23 -25.32 -6.90
CA ASN A 556 51.67 -24.12 -7.62
C ASN A 556 50.73 -23.70 -8.79
N ASP A 557 49.47 -24.15 -8.85
CA ASP A 557 48.55 -23.76 -9.93
C ASP A 557 47.94 -22.39 -9.64
N SER A 558 48.38 -21.36 -10.35
CA SER A 558 48.06 -19.95 -10.09
C SER A 558 46.63 -19.52 -10.48
N LYS A 559 45.67 -20.46 -10.49
CA LYS A 559 44.29 -20.23 -10.91
C LYS A 559 43.40 -19.91 -9.71
N LEU A 560 42.95 -18.66 -9.65
CA LEU A 560 42.15 -18.12 -8.53
C LEU A 560 40.71 -18.67 -8.46
N TYR A 561 40.25 -19.35 -9.52
CA TYR A 561 38.92 -19.95 -9.67
C TYR A 561 39.00 -21.30 -10.36
N SER A 562 38.04 -22.18 -10.08
CA SER A 562 37.95 -23.51 -10.67
C SER A 562 37.43 -23.50 -12.13
N PRO A 563 37.87 -24.44 -12.99
CA PRO A 563 37.39 -24.53 -14.36
C PRO A 563 35.88 -24.83 -14.44
N GLU A 564 35.33 -25.54 -13.46
CA GLU A 564 33.90 -25.81 -13.32
C GLU A 564 33.11 -24.49 -13.21
N ILE A 565 33.57 -23.58 -12.36
CA ILE A 565 32.95 -22.27 -12.13
C ILE A 565 33.08 -21.35 -13.36
N ILE A 566 34.23 -21.34 -14.03
CA ILE A 566 34.42 -20.58 -15.26
C ILE A 566 33.50 -21.10 -16.38
N ALA A 567 33.32 -22.42 -16.49
CA ALA A 567 32.39 -23.05 -17.42
C ALA A 567 30.92 -22.71 -17.12
N ILE A 568 30.55 -22.58 -15.84
CA ILE A 568 29.22 -22.12 -15.41
C ILE A 568 29.00 -20.65 -15.79
N CYS A 569 29.93 -19.75 -15.48
CA CYS A 569 29.80 -18.33 -15.86
C CYS A 569 29.72 -18.13 -17.38
N THR A 570 30.46 -18.94 -18.15
CA THR A 570 30.42 -18.93 -19.63
C THR A 570 29.05 -19.38 -20.16
N TRP A 571 28.44 -20.41 -19.54
CA TRP A 571 27.09 -20.87 -19.88
C TRP A 571 26.02 -19.84 -19.52
N LEU A 572 26.10 -19.22 -18.32
CA LEU A 572 25.21 -18.14 -17.91
C LEU A 572 25.26 -16.95 -18.88
N HIS A 573 26.47 -16.52 -19.29
CA HIS A 573 26.64 -15.48 -20.32
C HIS A 573 25.98 -15.90 -21.63
N SER A 574 26.32 -17.08 -22.15
CA SER A 574 25.84 -17.56 -23.45
C SER A 574 24.31 -17.62 -23.49
N ARG A 575 23.69 -18.11 -22.41
CA ARG A 575 22.23 -18.23 -22.29
C ARG A 575 21.54 -16.86 -22.15
N ALA A 576 22.15 -15.90 -21.46
CA ALA A 576 21.66 -14.53 -21.37
C ALA A 576 21.76 -13.79 -22.71
N ASP A 577 22.86 -13.94 -23.44
CA ASP A 577 23.04 -13.36 -24.78
C ASP A 577 22.03 -13.94 -25.79
N GLU A 578 21.77 -15.26 -25.72
CA GLU A 578 20.81 -15.98 -26.57
C GLU A 578 19.35 -15.53 -26.33
N VAL A 579 18.92 -15.42 -25.07
CA VAL A 579 17.57 -14.94 -24.71
C VAL A 579 17.40 -13.46 -25.05
N LEU A 580 18.39 -12.61 -24.70
CA LEU A 580 18.36 -11.18 -25.02
C LEU A 580 18.28 -10.93 -26.53
N SER A 581 19.07 -11.66 -27.32
CA SER A 581 19.07 -11.54 -28.79
C SER A 581 17.71 -11.91 -29.40
N GLN A 582 17.05 -12.96 -28.90
CA GLN A 582 15.74 -13.38 -29.39
C GLN A 582 14.62 -12.40 -28.99
N LEU A 583 14.70 -11.80 -27.80
CA LEU A 583 13.79 -10.72 -27.39
C LEU A 583 13.97 -9.45 -28.23
N LEU A 584 15.21 -9.04 -28.51
CA LEU A 584 15.51 -7.89 -29.36
C LEU A 584 15.12 -8.11 -30.83
N GLN A 585 15.23 -9.33 -31.36
CA GLN A 585 14.74 -9.67 -32.71
C GLN A 585 13.20 -9.63 -32.84
N GLN A 586 12.48 -9.75 -31.72
CA GLN A 586 11.01 -9.69 -31.67
C GLN A 586 10.49 -8.31 -31.26
N ALA A 587 11.39 -7.34 -31.02
CA ALA A 587 11.03 -5.95 -30.76
C ALA A 587 10.58 -5.27 -32.06
N VAL A 588 9.30 -5.45 -32.41
CA VAL A 588 8.61 -4.52 -33.32
C VAL A 588 8.82 -3.11 -32.77
N PRO A 589 9.28 -2.14 -33.58
CA PRO A 589 9.37 -0.75 -33.14
C PRO A 589 8.07 -0.31 -32.51
N LEU A 590 8.14 0.47 -31.44
CA LEU A 590 6.98 1.22 -30.98
C LEU A 590 6.66 2.24 -32.06
N ASP A 591 5.71 1.89 -32.94
CA ASP A 591 5.03 2.86 -33.79
C ASP A 591 4.41 3.87 -32.83
N PRO A 592 4.91 5.12 -32.78
CA PRO A 592 4.66 6.03 -31.66
C PRO A 592 3.17 6.21 -31.52
N LEU A 593 2.66 6.02 -30.31
CA LEU A 593 1.22 6.01 -30.11
C LEU A 593 0.69 7.37 -30.59
N LYS A 594 -0.31 7.33 -31.47
CA LYS A 594 -1.09 8.52 -31.83
C LYS A 594 -1.99 8.87 -30.64
N ILE A 595 -1.34 9.23 -29.53
CA ILE A 595 -1.92 9.92 -28.38
C ILE A 595 -2.68 11.09 -28.99
N SER A 596 -4.01 11.02 -28.95
CA SER A 596 -4.82 12.10 -29.48
C SER A 596 -4.43 13.37 -28.73
N SER A 597 -4.26 14.49 -29.44
CA SER A 597 -3.70 15.74 -28.91
C SER A 597 -4.55 16.45 -27.84
N ARG A 598 -5.48 15.72 -27.22
CA ARG A 598 -6.36 16.10 -26.12
C ARG A 598 -5.67 16.05 -24.74
N CYS A 599 -4.50 15.43 -24.63
CA CYS A 599 -3.82 15.22 -23.33
C CYS A 599 -2.49 15.97 -23.17
N ASN A 600 -2.02 16.71 -24.18
CA ASN A 600 -0.71 17.41 -24.20
C ASN A 600 -0.65 18.65 -23.27
N ASN A 601 -1.53 18.74 -22.28
CA ASN A 601 -1.85 20.00 -21.61
C ASN A 601 -2.51 19.79 -20.23
N TRP A 602 -2.02 18.82 -19.44
CA TRP A 602 -2.58 18.47 -18.13
C TRP A 602 -2.60 19.68 -17.16
N GLU A 603 -1.57 20.53 -17.22
CA GLU A 603 -1.48 21.83 -16.52
C GLU A 603 -2.52 22.86 -16.99
N GLN A 604 -3.03 22.74 -18.22
CA GLN A 604 -4.07 23.61 -18.78
C GLN A 604 -5.46 22.93 -18.82
N VAL A 605 -5.69 21.85 -18.07
CA VAL A 605 -7.04 21.32 -17.82
C VAL A 605 -7.78 22.25 -16.85
N ARG A 606 -8.09 23.45 -17.36
CA ARG A 606 -9.29 24.17 -16.93
C ARG A 606 -10.48 23.21 -17.11
N PHE A 607 -11.34 23.11 -16.10
CA PHE A 607 -12.65 22.49 -16.25
C PHE A 607 -13.54 23.38 -17.14
N ILE A 608 -13.35 23.27 -18.47
CA ILE A 608 -14.16 24.00 -19.45
C ILE A 608 -15.38 23.13 -19.80
N ALA A 609 -16.55 23.59 -19.37
CA ALA A 609 -17.83 23.02 -19.77
C ALA A 609 -18.09 23.24 -21.27
N TYR A 610 -18.75 22.27 -21.90
CA TYR A 610 -19.26 22.33 -23.28
C TYR A 610 -20.32 21.25 -23.51
N PRO A 611 -21.43 21.56 -24.21
CA PRO A 611 -22.19 22.81 -24.18
C PRO A 611 -23.66 22.61 -23.76
#